data_AF-A0A803R9V7-F1
#
_entry.id   AF-A0A803R9V7-F1
#
_cell.length_a   1.000
_cell.length_b   1.000
_cell.length_c   1.000
_cell.angle_alpha   90.00
_cell.angle_beta   90.00
_cell.angle_gamma   90.00
#
_symmetry.space_group_name_H-M   'P 1'
#
loop_
_entity.id
_entity.type
_entity.pdbx_description
1 polymer ?
#
loop_
_entity_poly.entity_id
_entity_poly.type
_entity_poly.pdbx_seq_one_letter_code
_entity_poly.pdbx_strand_id
1 'polypeptide(L)'
;MDILCLIVTFIAVSFLTTILCFSLLLLKIYTGKSIQDPSYPPVNGTVFSQLIYFNKLYDYQTQVATKWSTFRLLAPGHSEVYTTDPRNIEHVLKTNFDKYSKGQTNQLIVTDLLGHGIFAVDGDKWKQQRKLASFEFSTRVLRDFSCSVFRENANKLVGAVSGLSGRVFDMQDLFMRCTLDSIFKVGFGVELNCLEGSNKEGSAFMKAFDESNALTYGRYVDPIWELKRYFSIGSEAALKKNIKVIDDFVNQLIKNKRNLLAQNQDCVSSISHNIYFLCLILLLSTQLFILVFSSWI
;
A
#
# COMPACT_ATOMS: atom_id res chain seq x y z
N MET A 1 -14.42 -34.19 39.81
CA MET A 1 -13.82 -32.92 40.29
C MET A 1 -12.47 -32.67 39.63
N ASP A 2 -11.70 -33.72 39.30
CA ASP A 2 -10.33 -33.60 38.79
C ASP A 2 -10.22 -32.96 37.40
N ILE A 3 -11.14 -33.28 36.47
CA ILE A 3 -11.14 -32.70 35.12
C ILE A 3 -11.38 -31.18 35.17
N LEU A 4 -12.30 -30.72 36.00
CA LEU A 4 -12.58 -29.29 36.15
C LEU A 4 -11.38 -28.54 36.73
N CYS A 5 -10.71 -29.14 37.72
CA CYS A 5 -9.49 -28.58 38.31
C CYS A 5 -8.35 -28.50 37.29
N LEU A 6 -8.20 -29.52 36.43
CA LEU A 6 -7.20 -29.55 35.36
C LEU A 6 -7.46 -28.48 34.29
N ILE A 7 -8.72 -28.27 33.90
CA ILE A 7 -9.09 -27.19 32.97
C ILE A 7 -8.81 -25.81 33.58
N VAL A 8 -9.21 -25.60 34.84
CA VAL A 8 -9.01 -24.30 35.53
C VAL A 8 -7.53 -23.99 35.71
N THR A 9 -6.72 -24.97 36.09
CA THR A 9 -5.25 -24.82 36.21
C THR A 9 -4.59 -24.54 34.87
N PHE A 10 -5.01 -25.22 33.79
CA PHE A 10 -4.52 -24.94 32.44
C PHE A 10 -4.83 -23.51 31.99
N ILE A 11 -6.07 -23.05 32.19
CA ILE A 11 -6.47 -21.67 31.87
C ILE A 11 -5.67 -20.66 32.70
N ALA A 12 -5.49 -20.92 34.00
CA ALA A 12 -4.74 -20.04 34.89
C ALA A 12 -3.26 -19.94 34.50
N VAL A 13 -2.61 -21.06 34.15
CA VAL A 13 -1.21 -21.07 33.68
C VAL A 13 -1.08 -20.37 32.33
N SER A 14 -2.02 -20.57 31.40
CA SER A 14 -2.05 -19.85 30.12
C SER A 14 -2.19 -18.33 30.31
N PHE A 15 -3.07 -17.92 31.23
CA PHE A 15 -3.23 -16.51 31.57
C PHE A 15 -1.98 -15.91 32.24
N LEU A 16 -1.36 -16.64 33.17
CA LEU A 16 -0.14 -16.19 33.83
C LEU A 16 1.05 -16.08 32.86
N THR A 17 1.20 -17.05 31.96
CA THR A 17 2.27 -17.04 30.94
C THR A 17 2.08 -15.92 29.93
N THR A 18 0.84 -15.62 29.50
CA THR A 18 0.55 -14.48 28.62
C THR A 18 0.83 -13.14 29.30
N ILE A 19 0.48 -12.98 30.59
CA ILE A 19 0.83 -11.79 31.38
C ILE A 19 2.35 -11.66 31.51
N LEU A 20 3.06 -12.74 31.81
CA LEU A 20 4.51 -12.71 31.95
C LEU A 20 5.19 -12.34 30.62
N CYS A 21 4.78 -12.94 29.51
CA CYS A 21 5.27 -12.59 28.18
C CYS A 21 4.98 -11.12 27.83
N PHE A 22 3.76 -10.63 28.09
CA PHE A 22 3.41 -9.24 27.86
C PHE A 22 4.25 -8.28 28.72
N SER A 23 4.48 -8.63 29.99
CA SER A 23 5.32 -7.86 30.91
C SER A 23 6.78 -7.81 30.45
N LEU A 24 7.32 -8.93 29.97
CA LEU A 24 8.67 -9.00 29.40
C LEU A 24 8.79 -8.20 28.10
N LEU A 25 7.75 -8.19 27.26
CA LEU A 25 7.71 -7.37 26.05
C LEU A 25 7.70 -5.87 26.39
N LEU A 26 6.85 -5.45 27.34
CA LEU A 26 6.85 -4.07 27.83
C LEU A 26 8.21 -3.70 28.43
N LEU A 27 8.80 -4.58 29.23
CA LEU A 27 10.11 -4.35 29.82
C LEU A 27 11.18 -4.21 28.72
N LYS A 28 11.15 -5.03 27.66
CA LYS A 28 12.05 -4.89 26.51
C LYS A 28 11.87 -3.57 25.76
N ILE A 29 10.65 -3.05 25.66
CA ILE A 29 10.36 -1.75 25.05
C ILE A 29 10.91 -0.60 25.92
N TYR A 30 10.70 -0.66 27.24
CA TYR A 30 11.00 0.43 28.17
C TYR A 30 12.41 0.37 28.79
N THR A 31 13.13 -0.75 28.70
CA THR A 31 14.53 -0.85 29.19
C THR A 31 15.57 -0.42 28.13
N GLY A 32 15.12 0.04 26.97
CA GLY A 32 16.00 0.61 25.96
C GLY A 32 16.78 1.81 26.53
N LYS A 33 18.11 1.75 26.48
CA LYS A 33 19.03 2.79 27.00
C LYS A 33 18.80 4.20 26.42
N SER A 34 18.00 4.33 25.37
CA SER A 34 17.83 5.54 24.57
C SER A 34 16.60 6.39 24.96
N ILE A 35 15.79 6.00 25.95
CA ILE A 35 14.54 6.71 26.28
C ILE A 35 14.80 8.11 26.89
N GLN A 36 15.81 8.23 27.74
CA GLN A 36 16.17 9.49 28.42
C GLN A 36 17.44 10.12 27.85
N ASP A 37 17.93 9.62 26.73
CA ASP A 37 19.16 10.11 26.13
C ASP A 37 18.88 11.37 25.29
N PRO A 38 19.45 12.53 25.66
CA PRO A 38 19.21 13.80 24.97
C PRO A 38 19.80 13.84 23.55
N SER A 39 20.65 12.88 23.17
CA SER A 39 21.18 12.75 21.81
C SER A 39 20.16 12.20 20.81
N TYR A 40 19.03 11.68 21.29
CA TYR A 40 17.97 11.13 20.45
C TYR A 40 16.72 12.01 20.47
N PRO A 41 15.87 11.94 19.41
CA PRO A 41 14.58 12.61 19.41
C PRO A 41 13.68 12.14 20.57
N PRO A 42 12.77 12.99 21.05
CA PRO A 42 11.87 12.67 22.15
C PRO A 42 10.98 11.47 21.83
N VAL A 43 10.70 10.66 22.85
CA VAL A 43 9.78 9.53 22.75
C VAL A 43 8.35 10.03 22.98
N ASN A 44 7.48 9.87 21.98
CA ASN A 44 6.07 10.26 22.08
C ASN A 44 5.15 9.08 22.48
N GLY A 45 5.70 7.86 22.59
CA GLY A 45 4.94 6.70 23.05
C GLY A 45 5.45 5.41 22.43
N THR A 46 4.53 4.47 22.21
CA THR A 46 4.82 3.17 21.60
C THR A 46 4.05 3.02 20.29
N VAL A 47 4.45 2.05 19.46
CA VAL A 47 3.72 1.70 18.23
C VAL A 47 2.27 1.29 18.50
N PHE A 48 1.93 0.84 19.72
CA PHE A 48 0.55 0.51 20.10
C PHE A 48 -0.40 1.72 20.08
N SER A 49 0.11 2.94 20.20
CA SER A 49 -0.72 4.14 20.02
C SER A 49 -1.32 4.19 18.61
N GLN A 50 -0.59 3.68 17.60
CA GLN A 50 -1.09 3.63 16.23
C GLN A 50 -2.26 2.65 16.07
N LEU A 51 -2.23 1.54 16.82
CA LEU A 51 -3.35 0.59 16.90
C LEU A 51 -4.59 1.23 17.50
N ILE A 52 -4.43 1.96 18.60
CA ILE A 52 -5.54 2.64 19.29
C ILE A 52 -6.18 3.71 18.38
N TYR A 53 -5.36 4.46 17.65
CA TYR A 53 -5.80 5.53 16.76
C TYR A 53 -5.88 5.11 15.28
N PHE A 54 -5.98 3.82 14.96
CA PHE A 54 -5.83 3.32 13.58
C PHE A 54 -6.75 4.02 12.56
N ASN A 55 -8.02 4.19 12.89
CA ASN A 55 -9.00 4.86 12.02
C ASN A 55 -8.79 6.38 11.89
N LYS A 56 -7.93 6.96 12.73
CA LYS A 56 -7.58 8.38 12.75
C LYS A 56 -6.06 8.56 12.79
N LEU A 57 -5.31 7.62 12.19
CA LEU A 57 -3.86 7.57 12.37
C LEU A 57 -3.20 8.86 11.90
N TYR A 58 -3.62 9.38 10.74
CA TYR A 58 -3.08 10.62 10.19
C TYR A 58 -3.42 11.84 11.04
N ASP A 59 -4.63 11.91 11.61
CA ASP A 59 -4.99 13.00 12.53
C ASP A 59 -4.14 12.94 13.80
N TYR A 60 -3.95 11.74 14.35
CA TYR A 60 -3.09 11.50 15.50
C TYR A 60 -1.63 11.89 15.21
N GLN A 61 -1.06 11.41 14.10
CA GLN A 61 0.31 11.73 13.69
C GLN A 61 0.48 13.24 13.45
N THR A 62 -0.50 13.89 12.81
CA THR A 62 -0.49 15.34 12.59
C THR A 62 -0.48 16.09 13.91
N GLN A 63 -1.35 15.72 14.86
CA GLN A 63 -1.37 16.32 16.20
C GLN A 63 -0.04 16.16 16.93
N VAL A 64 0.61 14.99 16.82
CA VAL A 64 1.94 14.78 17.40
C VAL A 64 2.99 15.66 16.72
N ALA A 65 2.93 15.75 15.38
CA ALA A 65 3.86 16.56 14.58
C ALA A 65 3.76 18.06 14.86
N THR A 66 2.60 18.56 15.34
CA THR A 66 2.48 19.96 15.82
C THR A 66 3.27 20.24 17.08
N LYS A 67 3.58 19.21 17.88
CA LYS A 67 4.36 19.33 19.12
C LYS A 67 5.84 19.07 18.89
N TRP A 68 6.15 18.07 18.06
CA TRP A 68 7.51 17.62 17.80
C TRP A 68 7.73 17.43 16.29
N SER A 69 8.69 18.15 15.71
CA SER A 69 9.05 17.98 14.30
C SER A 69 9.76 16.65 14.03
N THR A 70 10.39 16.05 15.04
CA THR A 70 10.96 14.70 14.97
C THR A 70 10.73 14.01 16.30
N PHE A 71 10.15 12.82 16.28
CA PHE A 71 9.85 12.05 17.49
C PHE A 71 10.03 10.56 17.23
N ARG A 72 10.03 9.78 18.32
CA ARG A 72 10.13 8.33 18.27
C ARG A 72 8.91 7.64 18.84
N LEU A 73 8.56 6.51 18.24
CA LEU A 73 7.67 5.51 18.80
C LEU A 73 8.48 4.26 19.12
N LEU A 74 8.35 3.76 20.34
CA LEU A 74 9.04 2.54 20.75
C LEU A 74 8.28 1.31 20.28
N ALA A 75 9.02 0.37 19.69
CA ALA A 75 8.53 -0.92 19.24
C ALA A 75 9.29 -2.04 19.96
N PRO A 76 8.77 -3.28 19.97
CA PRO A 76 9.53 -4.42 20.46
C PRO A 76 10.84 -4.59 19.67
N GLY A 77 11.97 -4.32 20.32
CA GLY A 77 13.32 -4.54 19.75
C GLY A 77 13.84 -3.46 18.80
N HIS A 78 13.09 -2.40 18.53
CA HIS A 78 13.55 -1.25 17.74
C HIS A 78 12.76 0.02 18.08
N SER A 79 13.13 1.16 17.49
CA SER A 79 12.34 2.41 17.57
C SER A 79 12.06 2.92 16.18
N GLU A 80 10.83 3.35 15.94
CA GLU A 80 10.44 4.05 14.72
C GLU A 80 10.63 5.55 14.92
N VAL A 81 11.30 6.20 13.98
CA VAL A 81 11.51 7.65 13.97
C VAL A 81 10.54 8.25 12.96
N TYR A 82 9.79 9.26 13.38
CA TYR A 82 8.89 10.03 12.52
C TYR A 82 9.42 11.45 12.44
N THR A 83 9.51 12.01 11.24
CA THR A 83 10.01 13.38 11.05
C THR A 83 9.21 14.21 10.06
N THR A 84 8.85 15.43 10.43
CA THR A 84 8.36 16.47 9.51
C THR A 84 9.41 17.54 9.22
N ASP A 85 10.62 17.44 9.81
CA ASP A 85 11.73 18.34 9.53
C ASP A 85 12.24 18.14 8.08
N PRO A 86 12.16 19.16 7.21
CA PRO A 86 12.60 19.06 5.82
C PRO A 86 14.07 18.68 5.66
N ARG A 87 14.93 19.02 6.63
CA ARG A 87 16.37 18.69 6.58
C ARG A 87 16.60 17.19 6.73
N ASN A 88 15.84 16.56 7.62
CA ASN A 88 15.88 15.11 7.80
C ASN A 88 15.30 14.41 6.55
N ILE A 89 14.20 14.92 6.03
CA ILE A 89 13.56 14.41 4.81
C ILE A 89 14.53 14.50 3.62
N GLU A 90 15.21 15.63 3.42
CA GLU A 90 16.23 15.77 2.37
C GLU A 90 17.40 14.80 2.59
N HIS A 91 17.86 14.65 3.83
CA HIS A 91 18.95 13.73 4.15
C HIS A 91 18.60 12.29 3.75
N VAL A 92 17.41 11.83 4.13
CA VAL A 92 16.91 10.47 3.86
C VAL A 92 16.63 10.27 2.38
N LEU A 93 15.89 11.18 1.74
CA LEU A 93 15.39 10.99 0.38
C LEU A 93 16.38 11.37 -0.72
N LYS A 94 17.42 12.15 -0.41
CA LYS A 94 18.34 12.70 -1.42
C LYS A 94 19.80 12.54 -1.02
N THR A 95 20.23 13.13 0.09
CA THR A 95 21.67 13.22 0.41
C THR A 95 22.31 11.86 0.67
N ASN A 96 21.58 10.94 1.31
CA ASN A 96 22.12 9.69 1.80
C ASN A 96 21.18 8.51 1.50
N PHE A 97 20.44 8.62 0.39
CA PHE A 97 19.39 7.69 -0.04
C PHE A 97 19.83 6.21 -0.01
N ASP A 98 21.04 5.90 -0.49
CA ASP A 98 21.53 4.52 -0.55
C ASP A 98 21.69 3.85 0.83
N LYS A 99 21.71 4.61 1.93
CA LYS A 99 21.75 4.07 3.30
C LYS A 99 20.37 3.81 3.90
N TYR A 100 19.31 4.34 3.29
CA TYR A 100 17.93 4.14 3.72
C TYR A 100 17.22 3.20 2.74
N SER A 101 16.79 2.06 3.25
CA SER A 101 15.98 1.09 2.49
C SER A 101 14.59 1.01 3.11
N LYS A 102 13.58 0.62 2.31
CA LYS A 102 12.24 0.34 2.85
C LYS A 102 12.25 -0.82 3.83
N GLY A 103 13.21 -1.73 3.66
CA GLY A 103 13.51 -2.78 4.62
C GLY A 103 12.69 -4.05 4.41
N GLN A 104 13.16 -5.14 5.05
CA GLN A 104 12.59 -6.47 4.88
C GLN A 104 11.16 -6.58 5.42
N THR A 105 10.84 -5.91 6.53
CA THR A 105 9.49 -5.91 7.10
C THR A 105 8.48 -5.33 6.12
N ASN A 106 8.79 -4.18 5.52
CA ASN A 106 7.92 -3.56 4.52
C ASN A 106 7.77 -4.46 3.29
N GLN A 107 8.88 -5.04 2.81
CA GLN A 107 8.87 -6.01 1.71
C GLN A 107 7.92 -7.18 2.00
N LEU A 108 8.02 -7.80 3.17
CA LEU A 108 7.17 -8.93 3.56
C LEU A 108 5.68 -8.56 3.60
N ILE A 109 5.35 -7.36 4.09
CA ILE A 109 3.98 -6.88 4.18
C ILE A 109 3.37 -6.69 2.78
N VAL A 110 4.08 -6.01 1.88
CA VAL A 110 3.51 -5.55 0.60
C VAL A 110 3.68 -6.54 -0.56
N THR A 111 4.60 -7.51 -0.46
CA THR A 111 4.93 -8.41 -1.59
C THR A 111 3.75 -9.26 -2.06
N ASP A 112 2.82 -9.63 -1.17
CA ASP A 112 1.66 -10.44 -1.60
C ASP A 112 0.73 -9.69 -2.57
N LEU A 113 0.60 -8.37 -2.39
CA LEU A 113 -0.25 -7.53 -3.25
C LEU A 113 0.54 -6.95 -4.43
N LEU A 114 1.78 -6.53 -4.21
CA LEU A 114 2.58 -5.76 -5.18
C LEU A 114 3.63 -6.60 -5.90
N GLY A 115 3.78 -7.87 -5.53
CA GLY A 115 4.87 -8.72 -5.98
C GLY A 115 6.23 -8.09 -5.70
N HIS A 116 7.16 -8.31 -6.64
CA HIS A 116 8.48 -7.68 -6.64
C HIS A 116 8.50 -6.39 -7.47
N GLY A 117 7.41 -5.63 -7.43
CA GLY A 117 7.31 -4.33 -8.06
C GLY A 117 8.14 -3.26 -7.34
N ILE A 118 8.24 -2.09 -7.98
CA ILE A 118 9.10 -0.98 -7.57
C ILE A 118 8.79 -0.40 -6.19
N PHE A 119 7.57 -0.60 -5.70
CA PHE A 119 7.20 -0.17 -4.34
C PHE A 119 7.55 -1.21 -3.28
N ALA A 120 7.77 -2.46 -3.67
CA ALA A 120 8.19 -3.53 -2.77
C ALA A 120 9.72 -3.60 -2.67
N VAL A 121 10.44 -3.63 -3.80
CA VAL A 121 11.88 -3.93 -3.82
C VAL A 121 12.77 -2.73 -3.47
N ASP A 122 14.01 -3.02 -3.04
CA ASP A 122 15.08 -2.05 -2.77
C ASP A 122 16.33 -2.33 -3.62
N GLY A 123 17.35 -1.47 -3.49
CA GLY A 123 18.66 -1.66 -4.12
C GLY A 123 18.65 -1.65 -5.64
N ASP A 124 19.47 -2.48 -6.26
CA ASP A 124 19.65 -2.47 -7.72
C ASP A 124 18.40 -2.86 -8.50
N LYS A 125 17.58 -3.76 -7.96
CA LYS A 125 16.28 -4.13 -8.56
C LYS A 125 15.36 -2.91 -8.63
N TRP A 126 15.31 -2.13 -7.55
CA TRP A 126 14.57 -0.87 -7.53
C TRP A 126 15.15 0.13 -8.54
N LYS A 127 16.47 0.32 -8.56
CA LYS A 127 17.14 1.24 -9.50
C LYS A 127 16.82 0.89 -10.95
N GLN A 128 16.86 -0.38 -11.31
CA GLN A 128 16.53 -0.86 -12.65
C GLN A 128 15.07 -0.56 -13.01
N GLN A 129 14.12 -0.91 -12.14
CA GLN A 129 12.69 -0.67 -12.37
C GLN A 129 12.38 0.83 -12.42
N ARG A 130 13.00 1.64 -11.54
CA ARG A 130 12.85 3.09 -11.51
C ARG A 130 13.37 3.74 -12.78
N LYS A 131 14.51 3.28 -13.31
CA LYS A 131 15.07 3.77 -14.56
C LYS A 131 14.14 3.50 -15.73
N LEU A 132 13.62 2.27 -15.86
CA LEU A 132 12.66 1.91 -16.90
C LEU A 132 11.38 2.76 -16.79
N ALA A 133 10.82 2.85 -15.59
CA ALA A 133 9.67 3.70 -15.32
C ALA A 133 9.91 5.16 -15.71
N SER A 134 11.08 5.74 -15.43
CA SER A 134 11.33 7.17 -15.70
C SER A 134 11.18 7.57 -17.17
N PHE A 135 11.42 6.65 -18.11
CA PHE A 135 11.24 6.91 -19.54
C PHE A 135 9.77 7.02 -19.92
N GLU A 136 8.92 6.16 -19.35
CA GLU A 136 7.48 6.16 -19.61
C GLU A 136 6.76 7.36 -18.98
N PHE A 137 7.29 7.90 -17.88
CA PHE A 137 6.79 9.11 -17.23
C PHE A 137 7.50 10.38 -17.71
N SER A 138 8.19 10.31 -18.84
CA SER A 138 8.77 11.52 -19.43
C SER A 138 7.64 12.49 -19.83
N THR A 139 7.92 13.78 -19.71
CA THR A 139 6.97 14.86 -20.02
C THR A 139 6.37 14.71 -21.42
N ARG A 140 7.15 14.20 -22.37
CA ARG A 140 6.71 13.96 -23.75
C ARG A 140 5.63 12.89 -23.82
N VAL A 141 5.84 11.72 -23.21
CA VAL A 141 4.87 10.61 -23.23
C VAL A 141 3.57 11.02 -22.53
N LEU A 142 3.67 11.67 -21.37
CA LEU A 142 2.50 12.16 -20.63
C LEU A 142 1.68 13.18 -21.44
N ARG A 143 2.36 14.13 -22.09
CA ARG A 143 1.70 15.17 -22.90
C ARG A 143 1.07 14.60 -24.16
N ASP A 144 1.80 13.76 -24.88
CA ASP A 144 1.42 13.34 -26.24
C ASP A 144 0.35 12.22 -26.21
N PHE A 145 0.30 11.40 -25.14
CA PHE A 145 -0.64 10.26 -25.04
C PHE A 145 -1.59 10.33 -23.84
N SER A 146 -1.13 10.73 -22.66
CA SER A 146 -1.96 10.65 -21.45
C SER A 146 -2.95 11.80 -21.32
N CYS A 147 -2.59 13.01 -21.78
CA CYS A 147 -3.47 14.18 -21.66
C CYS A 147 -4.81 14.03 -22.38
N SER A 148 -4.83 13.41 -23.57
CA SER A 148 -6.07 13.18 -24.31
C SER A 148 -6.97 12.18 -23.57
N VAL A 149 -6.40 11.08 -23.08
CA VAL A 149 -7.08 10.06 -22.29
C VAL A 149 -7.65 10.63 -20.99
N PHE A 150 -6.86 11.41 -20.25
CA PHE A 150 -7.33 12.04 -19.02
C PHE A 150 -8.47 13.03 -19.29
N ARG A 151 -8.38 13.84 -20.35
CA ARG A 151 -9.44 14.78 -20.72
C ARG A 151 -10.73 14.04 -21.11
N GLU A 152 -10.62 12.96 -21.88
CA GLU A 152 -11.76 12.14 -22.27
C GLU A 152 -12.46 11.53 -21.05
N ASN A 153 -11.72 10.90 -20.15
CA ASN A 153 -12.31 10.30 -18.95
C ASN A 153 -12.82 11.36 -17.96
N ALA A 154 -12.19 12.53 -17.89
CA ALA A 154 -12.74 13.66 -17.13
C ALA A 154 -14.09 14.13 -17.69
N ASN A 155 -14.25 14.17 -19.02
CA ASN A 155 -15.54 14.46 -19.65
C ASN A 155 -16.58 13.37 -19.34
N LYS A 156 -16.20 12.09 -19.37
CA LYS A 156 -17.07 10.97 -18.95
C LYS A 156 -17.52 11.13 -17.49
N LEU A 157 -16.60 11.50 -16.60
CA LEU A 157 -16.91 11.78 -15.19
C LEU A 157 -17.90 12.94 -15.03
N VAL A 158 -17.69 14.05 -15.76
CA VAL A 158 -18.64 15.19 -15.76
C VAL A 158 -20.03 14.73 -16.23
N GLY A 159 -20.10 13.90 -17.27
CA GLY A 159 -21.35 13.30 -17.74
C GLY A 159 -22.02 12.43 -16.67
N ALA A 160 -21.26 11.55 -16.02
CA ALA A 160 -21.76 10.69 -14.94
C ALA A 160 -22.31 11.50 -13.76
N VAL A 161 -21.58 12.53 -13.30
CA VAL A 161 -22.02 13.43 -12.23
C VAL A 161 -23.27 14.21 -12.63
N SER A 162 -23.32 14.72 -13.87
CA SER A 162 -24.49 15.46 -14.38
C SER A 162 -25.74 14.59 -14.41
N GLY A 163 -25.61 13.31 -14.78
CA GLY A 163 -26.71 12.33 -14.77
C GLY A 163 -27.21 11.97 -13.37
N LEU A 164 -26.44 12.28 -12.32
CA LEU A 164 -26.80 12.06 -10.92
C LEU A 164 -27.35 13.32 -10.23
N SER A 165 -27.63 14.39 -10.99
CA SER A 165 -28.15 15.64 -10.45
C SER A 165 -29.37 15.43 -9.55
N GLY A 166 -29.33 16.05 -8.36
CA GLY A 166 -30.36 15.90 -7.33
C GLY A 166 -30.31 14.60 -6.52
N ARG A 167 -29.30 13.74 -6.71
CA ARG A 167 -29.08 12.51 -5.92
C ARG A 167 -27.81 12.61 -5.09
N VAL A 168 -27.80 11.90 -3.96
CA VAL A 168 -26.57 11.68 -3.18
C VAL A 168 -25.76 10.58 -3.85
N PHE A 169 -24.46 10.82 -4.05
CA PHE A 169 -23.54 9.85 -4.62
C PHE A 169 -22.18 9.94 -3.92
N ASP A 170 -21.39 8.88 -4.05
CA ASP A 170 -20.02 8.81 -3.51
C ASP A 170 -19.01 9.30 -4.56
N MET A 171 -18.39 10.46 -4.30
CA MET A 171 -17.38 11.01 -5.20
C MET A 171 -16.08 10.20 -5.20
N GLN A 172 -15.77 9.50 -4.10
CA GLN A 172 -14.57 8.66 -4.02
C GLN A 172 -14.68 7.47 -4.97
N ASP A 173 -15.83 6.79 -5.01
CA ASP A 173 -16.09 5.70 -5.97
C ASP A 173 -15.97 6.19 -7.43
N LEU A 174 -16.56 7.35 -7.75
CA LEU A 174 -16.47 7.93 -9.09
C LEU A 174 -15.03 8.30 -9.49
N PHE A 175 -14.26 8.90 -8.58
CA PHE A 175 -12.85 9.19 -8.84
C PHE A 175 -12.02 7.93 -9.00
N MET A 176 -12.27 6.89 -8.21
CA MET A 176 -11.58 5.60 -8.33
C MET A 176 -11.84 4.96 -9.70
N ARG A 177 -13.09 4.93 -10.15
CA ARG A 177 -13.46 4.42 -11.48
C ARG A 177 -12.83 5.22 -12.61
N CYS A 178 -12.90 6.55 -12.54
CA CYS A 178 -12.30 7.43 -13.54
C CYS A 178 -10.79 7.22 -13.63
N THR A 179 -10.13 7.14 -12.46
CA THR A 179 -8.68 6.93 -12.36
C THR A 179 -8.32 5.58 -12.95
N LEU A 180 -9.04 4.51 -12.58
CA LEU A 180 -8.84 3.18 -13.13
C LEU A 180 -8.98 3.17 -14.67
N ASP A 181 -10.06 3.73 -15.21
CA ASP A 181 -10.29 3.81 -16.66
C ASP A 181 -9.14 4.53 -17.37
N SER A 182 -8.64 5.63 -16.79
CA SER A 182 -7.52 6.37 -17.37
C SER A 182 -6.23 5.57 -17.33
N ILE A 183 -5.94 4.93 -16.20
CA ILE A 183 -4.70 4.18 -16.01
C ILE A 183 -4.65 2.99 -16.98
N PHE A 184 -5.72 2.20 -17.05
CA PHE A 184 -5.79 1.04 -17.94
C PHE A 184 -5.76 1.44 -19.42
N LYS A 185 -6.38 2.57 -19.79
CA LYS A 185 -6.31 3.09 -21.16
C LYS A 185 -4.91 3.56 -21.51
N VAL A 186 -4.23 4.31 -20.64
CA VAL A 186 -2.85 4.77 -20.93
C VAL A 186 -1.86 3.60 -20.94
N GLY A 187 -1.91 2.71 -19.93
CA GLY A 187 -0.89 1.68 -19.80
C GLY A 187 -1.15 0.37 -20.54
N PHE A 188 -2.39 -0.09 -20.65
CA PHE A 188 -2.68 -1.31 -21.41
C PHE A 188 -3.27 -1.01 -22.80
N GLY A 189 -3.73 0.22 -23.03
CA GLY A 189 -4.51 0.55 -24.22
C GLY A 189 -5.89 -0.09 -24.19
N VAL A 190 -6.42 -0.38 -23.00
CA VAL A 190 -7.69 -1.08 -22.80
C VAL A 190 -8.66 -0.15 -22.08
N GLU A 191 -9.87 -0.02 -22.61
CA GLU A 191 -10.97 0.67 -21.95
C GLU A 191 -11.72 -0.30 -21.06
N LEU A 192 -11.71 -0.04 -19.75
CA LEU A 192 -12.50 -0.83 -18.81
C LEU A 192 -13.95 -0.33 -18.74
N ASN A 193 -14.19 0.96 -18.96
CA ASN A 193 -15.52 1.60 -18.86
C ASN A 193 -16.18 1.36 -17.49
N CYS A 194 -15.38 1.43 -16.43
CA CYS A 194 -15.83 1.29 -15.04
C CYS A 194 -16.76 2.44 -14.61
N LEU A 195 -16.57 3.64 -15.17
CA LEU A 195 -17.46 4.79 -14.94
C LEU A 195 -18.89 4.57 -15.46
N GLU A 196 -19.03 3.88 -16.58
CA GLU A 196 -20.34 3.63 -17.21
C GLU A 196 -21.05 2.40 -16.60
N GLY A 197 -20.39 1.67 -15.70
CA GLY A 197 -20.94 0.52 -14.98
C GLY A 197 -21.18 -0.72 -15.85
N SER A 198 -20.72 -0.72 -17.10
CA SER A 198 -20.94 -1.79 -18.06
C SER A 198 -20.02 -3.00 -17.85
N ASN A 199 -18.85 -2.81 -17.23
CA ASN A 199 -17.84 -3.86 -17.08
C ASN A 199 -17.78 -4.45 -15.67
N LYS A 200 -18.34 -5.66 -15.53
CA LYS A 200 -18.34 -6.43 -14.28
C LYS A 200 -16.93 -6.86 -13.85
N GLU A 201 -16.03 -7.16 -14.79
CA GLU A 201 -14.68 -7.62 -14.48
C GLU A 201 -13.81 -6.47 -13.95
N GLY A 202 -13.88 -5.30 -14.58
CA GLY A 202 -13.18 -4.10 -14.11
C GLY A 202 -13.66 -3.66 -12.72
N SER A 203 -14.98 -3.74 -12.46
CA SER A 203 -15.53 -3.47 -11.12
C SER A 203 -15.08 -4.50 -10.07
N ALA A 204 -15.02 -5.78 -10.42
CA ALA A 204 -14.52 -6.83 -9.53
C ALA A 204 -13.03 -6.64 -9.22
N PHE A 205 -12.22 -6.29 -10.22
CA PHE A 205 -10.81 -5.93 -10.03
C PHE A 205 -10.67 -4.74 -9.08
N MET A 206 -11.40 -3.65 -9.34
CA MET A 206 -11.34 -2.42 -8.54
C MET A 206 -11.64 -2.70 -7.06
N LYS A 207 -12.72 -3.44 -6.81
CA LYS A 207 -13.12 -3.82 -5.45
C LYS A 207 -12.08 -4.72 -4.77
N ALA A 208 -11.60 -5.75 -5.48
CA ALA A 208 -10.58 -6.65 -4.96
C ALA A 208 -9.27 -5.88 -4.66
N PHE A 209 -8.91 -4.92 -5.51
CA PHE A 209 -7.73 -4.08 -5.32
C PHE A 209 -7.87 -3.16 -4.11
N ASP A 210 -8.98 -2.44 -3.97
CA ASP A 210 -9.24 -1.55 -2.83
C ASP A 210 -9.26 -2.33 -1.50
N GLU A 211 -10.00 -3.43 -1.44
CA GLU A 211 -10.04 -4.31 -0.27
C GLU A 211 -8.65 -4.89 0.06
N SER A 212 -7.87 -5.28 -0.95
CA SER A 212 -6.52 -5.79 -0.72
C SER A 212 -5.60 -4.73 -0.13
N ASN A 213 -5.68 -3.47 -0.59
CA ASN A 213 -4.90 -2.38 0.00
C ASN A 213 -5.24 -2.19 1.48
N ALA A 214 -6.52 -2.18 1.84
CA ALA A 214 -6.96 -2.07 3.22
C ALA A 214 -6.46 -3.25 4.10
N LEU A 215 -6.54 -4.49 3.57
CA LEU A 215 -6.07 -5.69 4.27
C LEU A 215 -4.55 -5.71 4.43
N THR A 216 -3.80 -5.34 3.38
CA THR A 216 -2.34 -5.20 3.44
C THR A 216 -1.94 -4.12 4.44
N TYR A 217 -2.68 -2.99 4.49
CA TYR A 217 -2.42 -1.96 5.48
C TYR A 217 -2.64 -2.44 6.93
N GLY A 218 -3.66 -3.27 7.16
CA GLY A 218 -3.89 -3.89 8.47
C GLY A 218 -2.70 -4.68 9.00
N ARG A 219 -1.83 -5.21 8.13
CA ARG A 219 -0.62 -5.95 8.54
C ARG A 219 0.42 -5.10 9.26
N TYR A 220 0.47 -3.79 9.02
CA TYR A 220 1.42 -2.90 9.72
C TYR A 220 1.12 -2.82 11.21
N VAL A 221 -0.13 -3.04 11.60
CA VAL A 221 -0.57 -2.89 12.98
C VAL A 221 -0.93 -4.22 13.64
N ASP A 222 -1.26 -5.25 12.88
CA ASP A 222 -1.63 -6.56 13.41
C ASP A 222 -0.41 -7.43 13.74
N PRO A 223 0.00 -7.63 15.01
CA PRO A 223 1.22 -8.39 15.33
C PRO A 223 1.12 -9.90 15.04
N ILE A 224 -0.08 -10.43 14.79
CA ILE A 224 -0.32 -11.86 14.53
C ILE A 224 -0.63 -12.16 13.05
N TRP A 225 -0.39 -11.19 12.16
CA TRP A 225 -0.72 -11.31 10.74
C TRP A 225 -0.02 -12.49 10.05
N GLU A 226 1.25 -12.77 10.39
CA GLU A 226 1.98 -13.90 9.81
C GLU A 226 1.35 -15.26 10.15
N LEU A 227 0.85 -15.40 11.38
CA LEU A 227 0.11 -16.61 11.80
C LEU A 227 -1.20 -16.73 11.04
N LYS A 228 -1.95 -15.63 10.90
CA LYS A 228 -3.19 -15.61 10.09
C LYS A 228 -2.93 -15.97 8.64
N ARG A 229 -1.79 -15.53 8.09
CA ARG A 229 -1.34 -15.83 6.72
C ARG A 229 -1.01 -17.31 6.57
N TYR A 230 -0.29 -17.88 7.54
CA TYR A 230 0.07 -19.30 7.55
C TYR A 230 -1.18 -20.20 7.58
N PHE A 231 -2.15 -19.89 8.44
CA PHE A 231 -3.40 -20.66 8.52
C PHE A 231 -4.43 -20.29 7.45
N SER A 232 -4.19 -19.23 6.66
CA SER A 232 -5.14 -18.67 5.69
C SER A 232 -6.53 -18.41 6.31
N ILE A 233 -6.58 -17.67 7.42
CA ILE A 233 -7.81 -17.38 8.18
C ILE A 233 -8.14 -15.88 8.13
N GLY A 234 -9.44 -15.57 8.05
CA GLY A 234 -9.96 -14.20 8.23
C GLY A 234 -9.49 -13.23 7.14
N SER A 235 -8.84 -12.14 7.55
CA SER A 235 -8.31 -11.10 6.66
C SER A 235 -7.36 -11.65 5.59
N GLU A 236 -6.54 -12.63 5.97
CA GLU A 236 -5.53 -13.22 5.09
C GLU A 236 -6.14 -14.16 4.04
N ALA A 237 -7.23 -14.86 4.40
CA ALA A 237 -8.01 -15.65 3.45
C ALA A 237 -8.66 -14.76 2.40
N ALA A 238 -9.24 -13.63 2.85
CA ALA A 238 -9.86 -12.63 1.98
C ALA A 238 -8.81 -12.00 1.04
N LEU A 239 -7.65 -11.61 1.58
CA LEU A 239 -6.55 -11.06 0.80
C LEU A 239 -6.08 -12.03 -0.29
N LYS A 240 -5.88 -13.31 0.06
CA LYS A 240 -5.51 -14.35 -0.93
C LYS A 240 -6.54 -14.51 -2.04
N LYS A 241 -7.85 -14.44 -1.71
CA LYS A 241 -8.93 -14.49 -2.70
C LYS A 241 -8.89 -13.26 -3.62
N ASN A 242 -8.68 -12.08 -3.05
CA ASN A 242 -8.65 -10.84 -3.81
C ASN A 242 -7.42 -10.76 -4.73
N ILE A 243 -6.25 -11.19 -4.25
CA ILE A 243 -5.03 -11.33 -5.06
C ILE A 243 -5.29 -12.23 -6.28
N LYS A 244 -6.01 -13.35 -6.10
CA LYS A 244 -6.37 -14.21 -7.23
C LYS A 244 -7.21 -13.48 -8.28
N VAL A 245 -8.19 -12.68 -7.86
CA VAL A 245 -9.01 -11.87 -8.79
C VAL A 245 -8.15 -10.86 -9.55
N ILE A 246 -7.23 -10.20 -8.84
CA ILE A 246 -6.27 -9.25 -9.41
C ILE A 246 -5.37 -9.93 -10.46
N ASP A 247 -4.76 -11.06 -10.09
CA ASP A 247 -3.83 -11.82 -10.93
C ASP A 247 -4.53 -12.37 -12.17
N ASP A 248 -5.72 -12.97 -12.00
CA ASP A 248 -6.49 -13.53 -13.12
C ASP A 248 -6.82 -12.43 -14.14
N PHE A 249 -7.25 -11.25 -13.67
CA PHE A 249 -7.57 -10.10 -14.52
C PHE A 249 -6.34 -9.55 -15.25
N VAL A 250 -5.23 -9.31 -14.53
CA VAL A 250 -4.00 -8.78 -15.13
C VAL A 250 -3.40 -9.78 -16.12
N ASN A 251 -3.38 -11.08 -15.80
CA ASN A 251 -2.87 -12.12 -16.69
C ASN A 251 -3.69 -12.22 -17.97
N GLN A 252 -5.02 -12.07 -17.90
CA GLN A 252 -5.87 -12.02 -19.09
C GLN A 252 -5.52 -10.82 -19.97
N LEU A 253 -5.35 -9.63 -19.40
CA LEU A 253 -4.95 -8.44 -20.17
C LEU A 253 -3.60 -8.60 -20.84
N ILE A 254 -2.60 -9.15 -20.13
CA ILE A 254 -1.28 -9.44 -20.69
C ILE A 254 -1.39 -10.44 -21.84
N LYS A 255 -2.18 -11.51 -21.67
CA LYS A 255 -2.39 -12.53 -22.71
C LYS A 255 -3.05 -11.93 -23.94
N ASN A 256 -4.10 -11.14 -23.77
CA ASN A 256 -4.80 -10.47 -24.87
C ASN A 256 -3.86 -9.52 -25.62
N LYS A 257 -3.05 -8.74 -24.89
CA LYS A 257 -2.07 -7.84 -25.51
C LYS A 257 -1.00 -8.58 -26.31
N ARG A 258 -0.47 -9.69 -25.78
CA ARG A 258 0.52 -10.53 -26.48
C ARG A 258 -0.07 -11.12 -27.77
N ASN A 259 -1.31 -11.59 -27.74
CA ASN A 259 -1.99 -12.11 -28.92
C ASN A 259 -2.19 -11.03 -30.00
N LEU A 260 -2.59 -9.83 -29.61
CA LEU A 260 -2.74 -8.70 -30.53
C LEU A 260 -1.40 -8.30 -31.17
N LEU A 261 -0.30 -8.32 -30.41
CA LEU A 261 1.04 -8.04 -30.95
C LEU A 261 1.52 -9.13 -31.92
N ALA A 262 1.19 -10.40 -31.65
CA ALA A 262 1.52 -11.50 -32.54
C ALA A 262 0.72 -11.46 -33.86
N GLN A 263 -0.51 -10.94 -33.83
CA GLN A 263 -1.35 -10.79 -35.03
C GLN A 263 -0.98 -9.57 -35.88
N ASN A 264 -0.43 -8.50 -35.28
CA ASN A 264 -0.12 -7.24 -35.96
C ASN A 264 1.35 -7.13 -36.42
N GLN A 265 1.97 -8.25 -36.84
CA GLN A 265 3.40 -8.32 -37.16
C GLN A 265 3.83 -7.43 -38.36
N ASP A 266 2.89 -6.80 -39.09
CA ASP A 266 3.16 -5.86 -40.19
C ASP A 266 3.12 -4.36 -39.82
N CYS A 267 2.88 -3.98 -38.56
CA CYS A 267 2.87 -2.56 -38.16
C CYS A 267 3.50 -2.33 -36.78
N VAL A 268 4.72 -2.84 -36.57
CA VAL A 268 5.41 -2.73 -35.27
C VAL A 268 6.47 -1.63 -35.32
N SER A 269 6.03 -0.38 -35.17
CA SER A 269 6.94 0.72 -34.81
C SER A 269 6.42 1.65 -33.70
N SER A 270 5.21 1.45 -33.14
CA SER A 270 4.69 2.37 -32.10
C SER A 270 4.16 1.76 -30.80
N ILE A 271 4.13 0.42 -30.62
CA ILE A 271 3.37 -0.19 -29.49
C ILE A 271 4.18 -1.25 -28.71
N SER A 272 5.45 -0.98 -28.40
CA SER A 272 6.31 -1.93 -27.65
C SER A 272 6.73 -1.45 -26.25
N HIS A 273 6.07 -0.45 -25.66
CA HIS A 273 6.56 0.17 -24.41
C HIS A 273 5.67 -0.01 -23.17
N ASN A 274 4.53 -0.68 -23.28
CA ASN A 274 3.45 -0.46 -22.30
C ASN A 274 3.24 -1.55 -21.22
N ILE A 275 4.09 -2.57 -21.10
CA ILE A 275 3.85 -3.66 -20.12
C ILE A 275 4.38 -3.31 -18.71
N TYR A 276 5.39 -2.44 -18.59
CA TYR A 276 5.97 -2.06 -17.28
C TYR A 276 5.30 -0.84 -16.64
N PHE A 277 4.43 -0.13 -17.38
CA PHE A 277 3.82 1.13 -16.97
C PHE A 277 2.80 0.98 -15.82
N LEU A 278 2.04 -0.13 -15.77
CA LEU A 278 0.91 -0.21 -14.83
C LEU A 278 1.25 -0.64 -13.42
N CYS A 279 2.33 -1.41 -13.22
CA CYS A 279 2.78 -1.74 -11.87
C CYS A 279 3.22 -0.47 -11.10
N LEU A 280 3.51 0.63 -11.83
CA LEU A 280 3.81 1.93 -11.23
C LEU A 280 2.57 2.78 -10.90
N ILE A 281 1.47 2.65 -11.67
CA ILE A 281 0.32 3.56 -11.58
C ILE A 281 -0.86 2.97 -10.82
N LEU A 282 -1.01 1.64 -10.81
CA LEU A 282 -2.01 0.98 -9.97
C LEU A 282 -1.86 1.31 -8.47
N LEU A 283 -0.70 1.85 -8.06
CA LEU A 283 -0.40 2.22 -6.68
C LEU A 283 -0.73 3.67 -6.32
N LEU A 284 -1.40 4.40 -7.21
CA LEU A 284 -2.07 5.66 -6.89
C LEU A 284 -3.47 5.43 -6.27
N SER A 285 -3.65 4.37 -5.48
CA SER A 285 -4.62 4.48 -4.39
C SER A 285 -3.98 5.39 -3.34
N THR A 286 -4.65 6.50 -3.06
CA THR A 286 -4.19 7.57 -2.15
C THR A 286 -3.81 7.06 -0.76
N GLN A 287 -4.24 5.86 -0.37
CA GLN A 287 -3.86 5.23 0.89
C GLN A 287 -2.47 4.57 0.86
N LEU A 288 -2.07 3.91 -0.23
CA LEU A 288 -0.75 3.28 -0.30
C LEU A 288 0.36 4.26 -0.66
N PHE A 289 0.05 5.33 -1.41
CA PHE A 289 1.03 6.37 -1.72
C PHE A 289 1.52 7.07 -0.46
N ILE A 290 0.61 7.36 0.49
CA ILE A 290 0.97 7.97 1.78
C ILE A 290 1.79 6.99 2.62
N LEU A 291 1.53 5.69 2.58
CA LEU A 291 2.28 4.68 3.34
C LEU A 291 3.64 4.33 2.78
N VAL A 292 3.76 4.19 1.46
CA VAL A 292 5.09 3.98 0.88
C VAL A 292 5.91 5.22 1.13
N PHE A 293 5.37 6.44 0.95
CA PHE A 293 6.08 7.67 1.33
C PHE A 293 6.29 7.81 2.84
N SER A 294 5.39 7.33 3.70
CA SER A 294 5.58 7.36 5.16
C SER A 294 6.55 6.29 5.66
N SER A 295 6.74 5.19 4.92
CA SER A 295 7.89 4.30 5.15
C SER A 295 9.23 4.95 4.75
N TRP A 296 9.19 6.13 4.12
CA TRP A 296 10.35 7.00 3.87
C TRP A 296 10.37 8.27 4.74
N ILE A 297 9.42 8.48 5.67
CA ILE A 297 9.32 9.65 6.56
C ILE A 297 9.20 9.23 8.03
#